data_AF-A0AAE0AJT5-F1
#
_entry.id   AF-A0AAE0AJT5-F1
#
_cell.length_a   1.000
_cell.length_b   1.000
_cell.length_c   1.000
_cell.angle_alpha   90.00
_cell.angle_beta   90.00
_cell.angle_gamma   90.00
#
_symmetry.space_group_name_H-M   'P 1'
#
loop_
_entity.id
_entity.type
_entity.pdbx_description
1 polymer ?
#
loop_
_entity_poly.entity_id
_entity_poly.type
_entity_poly.pdbx_seq_one_letter_code
_entity_poly.pdbx_strand_id
1 'polypeptide(L)'
;MRTMNWSSQEIDQVWIKRCAVGILKHFSDVSSVNKRLRCRGFKFTSAYIVDKSILWCFDSKSEKDGFKRSQFFWDDHFSSVVNWSDSIIPQAKVAWIDIKGVPMCFWDQKLFTKLGWMIGEPLLVDE
;
A
#
# COMPACT_ATOMS: atom_id res chain seq x y z
N MET A 1 14.70 -31.14 7.98
CA MET A 1 14.30 -29.76 7.63
C MET A 1 13.19 -29.35 8.57
N ARG A 2 13.45 -28.46 9.54
CA ARG A 2 12.42 -27.93 10.44
C ARG A 2 11.72 -26.79 9.71
N THR A 3 10.49 -27.01 9.26
CA THR A 3 9.60 -25.93 8.84
C THR A 3 9.32 -25.06 10.07
N MET A 4 9.81 -23.82 10.07
CA MET A 4 9.38 -22.81 11.03
C MET A 4 7.90 -22.54 10.79
N ASN A 5 7.04 -23.25 11.51
CA ASN A 5 5.63 -22.88 11.61
C ASN A 5 5.58 -21.62 12.46
N TRP A 6 5.46 -20.47 11.81
CA TRP A 6 5.17 -19.20 12.45
C TRP A 6 3.71 -19.24 12.92
N SER A 7 3.47 -19.88 14.07
CA SER A 7 2.19 -19.76 14.74
C SER A 7 2.19 -18.39 15.42
N SER A 8 1.55 -17.40 14.79
CA SER A 8 1.16 -16.17 15.47
C SER A 8 0.37 -16.59 16.70
N GLN A 9 1.00 -16.59 17.87
CA GLN A 9 0.27 -16.68 19.13
C GLN A 9 -0.84 -15.62 19.06
N GLU A 10 -2.04 -15.97 19.50
CA GLU A 10 -3.24 -15.14 19.52
C GLU A 10 -3.00 -13.87 20.36
N ILE A 11 -2.19 -12.95 19.85
CA ILE A 11 -2.18 -11.57 20.29
C ILE A 11 -3.55 -11.07 19.92
N ASP A 12 -4.34 -10.72 20.92
CA ASP A 12 -5.67 -10.13 20.79
C ASP A 12 -5.70 -9.18 19.58
N GLN A 13 -6.18 -9.68 18.43
CA GLN A 13 -6.16 -8.97 17.15
C GLN A 13 -7.26 -7.89 17.10
N VAL A 14 -7.53 -7.28 18.26
CA VAL A 14 -8.50 -6.20 18.46
C VAL A 14 -8.11 -4.98 17.64
N TRP A 15 -6.81 -4.74 17.43
CA TRP A 15 -6.33 -3.66 16.58
C TRP A 15 -6.65 -3.86 15.10
N ILE A 16 -6.60 -5.10 14.61
CA ILE A 16 -6.93 -5.45 13.21
C ILE A 16 -8.40 -5.14 12.86
N LYS A 17 -9.31 -5.22 13.84
CA LYS A 17 -10.73 -4.82 13.65
C LYS A 17 -10.90 -3.33 13.31
N ARG A 18 -9.87 -2.52 13.60
CA ARG A 18 -9.78 -1.09 13.27
C ARG A 18 -9.02 -0.84 11.97
N CYS A 19 -8.67 -1.88 11.20
CA CYS A 19 -7.94 -1.74 9.95
C CYS A 19 -8.83 -1.89 8.72
N ALA A 20 -8.49 -1.15 7.66
CA ALA A 20 -9.06 -1.31 6.32
C ALA A 20 -7.93 -1.45 5.30
N VAL A 21 -8.21 -2.18 4.23
CA VAL A 21 -7.30 -2.35 3.09
C VAL A 21 -7.95 -1.75 1.86
N GLY A 22 -7.24 -0.85 1.19
CA GLY A 22 -7.64 -0.32 -0.12
C GLY A 22 -6.76 -0.91 -1.20
N ILE A 23 -7.36 -1.48 -2.23
CA ILE A 23 -6.67 -1.95 -3.42
C ILE A 23 -6.78 -0.86 -4.47
N LEU A 24 -5.65 -0.28 -4.89
CA LEU A 24 -5.63 0.82 -5.87
C LEU A 24 -5.95 0.30 -7.28
N LYS A 25 -6.68 1.10 -8.07
CA LYS A 25 -6.92 0.82 -9.51
C LYS A 25 -5.63 0.94 -10.32
N HIS A 26 -4.90 2.02 -10.08
CA HIS A 26 -3.62 2.33 -10.70
C HIS A 26 -2.58 2.54 -9.61
N PHE A 27 -1.32 2.22 -9.90
CA PHE A 27 -0.27 2.54 -8.95
C PHE A 27 -0.25 4.04 -8.72
N SER A 28 -0.36 4.43 -7.46
CA SER A 28 -0.42 5.82 -7.04
C SER A 28 0.44 5.94 -5.80
N ASP A 29 1.14 7.07 -5.69
CA ASP A 29 1.91 7.38 -4.50
C ASP A 29 0.98 7.39 -3.27
N VAL A 30 1.31 6.52 -2.32
CA VAL A 30 0.61 6.36 -1.05
C VAL A 30 0.55 7.68 -0.29
N SER A 31 1.58 8.51 -0.42
CA SER A 31 1.66 9.82 0.25
C SER A 31 0.61 10.79 -0.28
N SER A 32 0.42 10.82 -1.60
CA SER A 32 -0.61 11.62 -2.27
C SER A 32 -2.02 11.21 -1.87
N VAL A 33 -2.28 9.89 -1.82
CA VAL A 33 -3.55 9.31 -1.34
C VAL A 33 -3.79 9.68 0.13
N ASN A 34 -2.80 9.44 0.98
CA ASN A 34 -2.88 9.74 2.41
C ASN A 34 -3.07 11.22 2.70
N LYS A 35 -2.43 12.11 1.93
CA LYS A 35 -2.60 13.56 2.06
C LYS A 35 -4.05 13.96 1.83
N ARG A 36 -4.67 13.46 0.75
CA ARG A 36 -6.10 13.73 0.46
C ARG A 36 -7.01 13.25 1.57
N LEU A 37 -6.74 12.06 2.12
CA LEU A 37 -7.51 11.49 3.23
C LEU A 37 -7.35 12.32 4.51
N ARG A 38 -6.13 12.74 4.84
CA ARG A 38 -5.87 13.63 6.00
C ARG A 38 -6.55 14.99 5.84
N CYS A 39 -6.57 15.57 4.63
CA CYS A 39 -7.30 16.81 4.35
C CYS A 39 -8.82 16.69 4.57
N ARG A 40 -9.38 15.48 4.50
CA ARG A 40 -10.80 15.21 4.82
C ARG A 40 -11.06 14.95 6.30
N GLY A 41 -10.04 15.06 7.15
CA GLY A 41 -10.15 14.90 8.59
C GLY A 41 -9.95 13.48 9.10
N PHE A 42 -9.60 12.52 8.23
CA PHE A 42 -9.29 11.16 8.68
C PHE A 42 -7.93 11.10 9.39
N LYS A 43 -7.91 10.47 10.57
CA LYS A 43 -6.69 10.15 11.32
C LYS A 43 -6.42 8.67 11.21
N PHE A 44 -5.22 8.31 10.77
CA PHE A 44 -4.81 6.93 10.60
C PHE A 44 -3.28 6.84 10.48
N THR A 45 -2.79 5.64 10.72
CA THR A 45 -1.47 5.18 10.29
C THR A 45 -1.64 4.33 9.05
N SER A 46 -0.77 4.50 8.05
CA SER A 46 -0.82 3.72 6.82
C SER A 46 0.46 2.92 6.62
N ALA A 47 0.32 1.72 6.06
CA ALA A 47 1.46 0.95 5.56
C ALA A 47 1.14 0.47 4.15
N TYR A 48 2.11 0.55 3.25
CA TYR A 48 2.01 -0.17 1.99
C TYR A 48 2.13 -1.66 2.31
N ILE A 49 1.17 -2.44 1.82
CA ILE A 49 1.23 -3.90 1.90
C ILE A 49 1.64 -4.41 0.53
N VAL A 50 1.34 -5.65 0.27
CA VAL A 50 1.72 -6.33 -0.95
C VAL A 50 0.82 -5.91 -2.12
N ASP A 51 1.37 -5.94 -3.32
CA ASP A 51 0.69 -5.46 -4.55
C ASP A 51 0.18 -4.02 -4.37
N LYS A 52 -0.84 -3.60 -5.12
CA LYS A 52 -1.47 -2.27 -5.06
C LYS A 52 -2.30 -2.02 -3.79
N SER A 53 -1.97 -2.66 -2.67
CA SER A 53 -2.77 -2.61 -1.44
C SER A 53 -2.16 -1.69 -0.38
N ILE A 54 -2.98 -0.81 0.19
CA ILE A 54 -2.60 0.05 1.32
C ILE A 54 -3.39 -0.39 2.55
N LEU A 55 -2.69 -0.64 3.66
CA LEU A 55 -3.30 -0.79 4.98
C LEU A 55 -3.50 0.58 5.59
N TRP A 56 -4.68 0.82 6.15
CA TRP A 56 -4.89 1.90 7.12
C TRP A 56 -5.33 1.32 8.45
N CYS A 57 -4.68 1.76 9.52
CA CYS A 57 -5.07 1.50 10.89
C CYS A 57 -5.62 2.80 11.49
N PHE A 58 -6.88 2.75 11.93
CA PHE A 58 -7.59 3.88 12.54
C PHE A 58 -7.53 3.79 14.06
N ASP A 59 -7.77 4.90 14.75
CA ASP A 59 -7.75 4.93 16.21
C ASP A 59 -8.92 4.10 16.77
N SER A 60 -10.07 4.16 16.11
CA SER A 60 -11.28 3.42 16.49
C SER A 60 -11.94 2.65 15.33
N LYS A 61 -12.75 1.63 15.68
CA LYS A 61 -13.57 0.89 14.72
C LYS A 61 -14.59 1.80 14.05
N SER A 62 -15.17 2.74 14.80
CA SER A 62 -16.16 3.70 14.31
C SER A 62 -15.60 4.60 13.21
N GLU A 63 -14.36 5.05 13.34
CA GLU A 63 -13.66 5.82 12.29
C GLU A 63 -13.44 4.99 11.04
N LYS A 64 -12.96 3.75 11.18
CA LYS A 64 -12.80 2.81 10.06
C LYS A 64 -14.14 2.54 9.35
N ASP A 65 -15.22 2.36 10.10
CA ASP A 65 -16.56 2.16 9.53
C ASP A 65 -17.08 3.43 8.83
N GLY A 66 -16.81 4.62 9.38
CA GLY A 66 -17.10 5.91 8.75
C GLY A 66 -16.32 6.15 7.46
N PHE A 67 -15.03 5.80 7.46
CA PHE A 67 -14.16 5.80 6.29
C PHE A 67 -14.75 4.93 5.16
N LYS A 68 -15.13 3.69 5.45
CA LYS A 68 -15.73 2.80 4.44
C LYS A 68 -17.03 3.31 3.84
N ARG A 69 -17.83 4.09 4.59
CA ARG A 69 -19.09 4.68 4.09
C ARG A 69 -18.87 5.78 3.05
N SER A 70 -17.66 6.32 2.95
CA SER A 70 -17.31 7.38 1.98
C SER A 70 -17.01 6.83 0.57
N GLN A 71 -17.89 5.96 0.05
CA GLN A 71 -17.72 5.24 -1.23
C GLN A 71 -17.42 6.13 -2.43
N PHE A 72 -18.00 7.34 -2.47
CA PHE A 72 -17.81 8.28 -3.57
C PHE A 72 -16.33 8.67 -3.80
N PHE A 73 -15.48 8.63 -2.77
CA PHE A 73 -14.04 8.86 -2.94
C PHE A 73 -13.27 7.60 -3.35
N TRP A 74 -13.76 6.44 -2.93
CA TRP A 74 -13.09 5.17 -3.19
C TRP A 74 -13.13 4.82 -4.67
N ASP A 75 -14.26 5.07 -5.33
CA ASP A 75 -14.48 4.66 -6.72
C ASP A 75 -13.51 5.32 -7.71
N ASP A 76 -12.90 6.46 -7.40
CA ASP A 76 -11.92 7.09 -8.30
C ASP A 76 -10.52 6.45 -8.19
N HIS A 77 -10.13 6.05 -6.98
CA HIS A 77 -8.75 5.64 -6.68
C HIS A 77 -8.57 4.15 -6.42
N PHE A 78 -9.63 3.47 -5.97
CA PHE A 78 -9.57 2.11 -5.47
C PHE A 78 -10.51 1.20 -6.24
N SER A 79 -10.02 -0.01 -6.57
CA SER A 79 -10.87 -1.07 -7.09
C SER A 79 -11.76 -1.63 -5.98
N SER A 80 -11.27 -1.65 -4.74
CA SER A 80 -12.06 -2.00 -3.56
C SER A 80 -11.44 -1.48 -2.27
N VAL A 81 -12.29 -1.27 -1.26
CA VAL A 81 -11.86 -0.99 0.13
C VAL A 81 -12.55 -1.99 1.06
N VAL A 82 -11.77 -2.93 1.60
CA VAL A 82 -12.25 -4.06 2.40
C VAL A 82 -11.75 -3.98 3.84
N ASN A 83 -12.35 -4.75 4.74
CA ASN A 83 -11.75 -4.93 6.07
C ASN A 83 -10.48 -5.78 5.92
N TRP A 84 -9.51 -5.60 6.82
CA TRP A 84 -8.41 -6.56 6.91
C TRP A 84 -8.94 -7.97 7.14
N SER A 85 -8.34 -8.95 6.47
CA SER A 85 -8.58 -10.38 6.61
C SER A 85 -7.28 -11.12 6.32
N ASP A 86 -7.02 -12.21 7.03
CA ASP A 86 -5.87 -13.09 6.78
C ASP A 86 -5.95 -13.79 5.40
N SER A 87 -7.13 -13.74 4.76
CA SER A 87 -7.36 -14.23 3.41
C SER A 87 -6.87 -13.27 2.31
N ILE A 88 -6.34 -12.09 2.65
CA ILE A 88 -5.76 -11.16 1.68
C ILE A 88 -4.41 -11.72 1.23
N ILE A 89 -4.45 -12.53 0.17
CA ILE A 89 -3.26 -13.14 -0.43
C ILE A 89 -2.72 -12.21 -1.53
N PRO A 90 -1.44 -11.81 -1.49
CA PRO A 90 -0.81 -11.10 -2.59
C PRO A 90 -0.98 -11.80 -3.93
N GLN A 91 -1.44 -11.07 -4.96
CA GLN A 91 -1.42 -11.58 -6.32
C GLN A 91 -0.16 -11.16 -7.09
N ALA A 92 0.47 -10.04 -6.71
CA ALA A 92 1.71 -9.57 -7.30
C ALA A 92 2.76 -9.19 -6.22
N LYS A 93 4.04 -9.28 -6.58
CA LYS A 93 5.17 -8.86 -5.74
C LYS A 93 5.69 -7.53 -6.25
N VAL A 94 5.81 -6.56 -5.35
CA VAL A 94 6.49 -5.29 -5.62
C VAL A 94 7.87 -5.37 -4.96
N ALA A 95 8.90 -4.94 -5.67
CA ALA A 95 10.26 -4.92 -5.16
C ALA A 95 10.91 -3.56 -5.46
N TRP A 96 11.71 -3.09 -4.51
CA TRP A 96 12.60 -1.97 -4.72
C TRP A 96 13.87 -2.45 -5.42
N ILE A 97 14.29 -1.73 -6.45
CA ILE A 97 15.52 -1.99 -7.18
C ILE A 97 16.46 -0.83 -6.91
N ASP A 98 17.58 -1.15 -6.25
CA ASP A 98 18.65 -0.19 -5.97
C ASP A 98 19.62 -0.19 -7.16
N ILE A 99 19.76 0.95 -7.83
CA ILE A 99 20.61 1.12 -9.01
C ILE A 99 21.83 1.94 -8.63
N LYS A 100 23.01 1.32 -8.69
CA LYS A 100 24.28 1.94 -8.29
C LYS A 100 25.17 2.23 -9.48
N GLY A 101 26.00 3.26 -9.35
CA GLY A 101 27.02 3.60 -10.34
C GLY A 101 26.52 4.32 -11.59
N VAL A 102 25.32 4.94 -11.52
CA VAL A 102 24.81 5.78 -12.62
C VAL A 102 25.63 7.07 -12.69
N PRO A 103 26.30 7.37 -13.82
CA PRO A 103 27.02 8.62 -13.96
C PRO A 103 26.05 9.81 -13.87
N MET A 104 26.47 10.91 -13.22
CA MET A 104 25.61 12.09 -13.04
C MET A 104 25.05 12.65 -14.35
N CYS A 105 25.79 12.56 -15.46
CA CYS A 105 25.31 13.00 -16.77
C CYS A 105 24.12 12.19 -17.33
N PHE A 106 23.83 11.02 -16.75
CA PHE A 106 22.70 10.16 -17.10
C PHE A 106 21.64 10.07 -15.98
N TRP A 107 21.74 10.87 -14.92
CA TRP A 107 20.80 10.89 -13.80
C TRP A 107 19.47 11.54 -14.22
N ASP A 108 18.66 10.79 -14.95
CA ASP A 108 17.40 11.24 -15.52
C ASP A 108 16.29 10.21 -15.25
N GLN A 109 15.10 10.70 -14.89
CA GLN A 109 13.95 9.86 -14.58
C GLN A 109 13.57 8.92 -15.74
N LYS A 110 13.77 9.36 -17.00
CA LYS A 110 13.48 8.51 -18.16
C LYS A 110 14.46 7.34 -18.27
N LEU A 111 15.72 7.52 -17.87
CA LEU A 111 16.70 6.44 -17.82
C LEU A 111 16.27 5.39 -16.79
N PHE A 112 15.98 5.81 -15.55
CA PHE A 112 15.56 4.90 -14.50
C PHE A 112 14.26 4.17 -14.83
N THR A 113 13.30 4.87 -15.45
CA THR A 113 12.06 4.25 -15.93
C THR A 113 12.36 3.17 -16.98
N LYS A 114 13.24 3.44 -17.95
CA LYS A 114 13.65 2.44 -18.95
C LYS A 114 14.36 1.24 -18.32
N LEU A 115 15.22 1.46 -17.33
CA LEU A 115 15.88 0.38 -16.60
C LEU A 115 14.87 -0.48 -15.84
N GLY A 116 13.89 0.15 -15.20
CA GLY A 116 12.79 -0.55 -14.53
C GLY A 116 12.04 -1.47 -15.49
N TRP A 117 11.68 -0.97 -16.68
CA TRP A 117 11.00 -1.75 -17.74
C TRP A 117 11.75 -3.02 -18.17
N MET A 118 13.07 -3.10 -17.99
CA MET A 118 13.84 -4.31 -18.30
C MET A 118 13.61 -5.45 -17.29
N ILE A 119 13.15 -5.11 -16.08
CA ILE A 119 12.94 -6.05 -14.96
C ILE A 119 11.45 -6.30 -14.73
N GLY A 120 10.62 -5.27 -14.89
CA GLY A 120 9.16 -5.32 -14.72
C GLY A 120 8.51 -3.97 -14.96
N GLU A 121 7.20 -3.85 -14.73
CA GLU A 121 6.52 -2.55 -14.83
C GLU A 121 7.04 -1.60 -13.74
N PRO A 122 7.72 -0.49 -14.09
CA PRO A 122 8.18 0.48 -13.10
C PRO A 122 6.99 1.24 -12.53
N LEU A 123 6.87 1.21 -11.20
CA LEU A 123 5.72 1.78 -10.50
C LEU A 123 6.05 3.16 -9.92
N LEU A 124 7.29 3.35 -9.49
CA LEU A 124 7.81 4.60 -8.94
C LEU A 124 9.32 4.64 -9.13
N VAL A 125 9.84 5.84 -9.39
CA VAL A 125 11.28 6.15 -9.35
C VAL A 125 11.45 7.16 -8.23
N ASP A 126 12.25 6.80 -7.23
CA ASP A 126 12.64 7.68 -6.13
C ASP A 126 13.98 8.35 -6.48
N GLU A 127 14.16 9.61 -6.06
CA GLU A 127 15.36 10.41 -6.33
C GLU A 127 16.42 10.28 -5.24
#